data_AF-A0A3M6QZU6-F1
#
_entry.id   AF-A0A3M6QZU6-F1
#
_cell.length_a   1.000
_cell.length_b   1.000
_cell.length_c   1.000
_cell.angle_alpha   90.00
_cell.angle_beta   90.00
_cell.angle_gamma   90.00
#
_symmetry.space_group_name_H-M   'P 1'
#
loop_
_entity.id
_entity.type
_entity.pdbx_description
1 polymer ?
#
loop_
_entity_poly.entity_id
_entity_poly.type
_entity_poly.pdbx_seq_one_letter_code
_entity_poly.pdbx_strand_id
1 'polypeptide(L)' 'MTHEQQIRLIAAETMGVPVSEVSDDTQITDWRHMTIINDETCIALQINISASDAAQCRTVGDYIALVRGKR' A
#
# COMPACT_ATOMS: atom_id res chain seq x y z
N MET A 1 -6.16 11.02 10.72
CA MET A 1 -6.09 10.01 9.65
C MET A 1 -5.12 8.93 10.09
N THR A 2 -5.48 7.65 9.98
CA THR A 2 -4.61 6.52 10.40
C THR A 2 -3.65 6.14 9.26
N HIS A 3 -2.56 5.43 9.57
CA HIS A 3 -1.66 4.87 8.53
C HIS A 3 -2.43 3.99 7.53
N GLU A 4 -3.37 3.18 8.01
CA GLU A 4 -4.21 2.32 7.17
C GLU A 4 -5.09 3.14 6.21
N GLN A 5 -5.69 4.23 6.69
CA GLN A 5 -6.48 5.12 5.85
C GLN A 5 -5.62 5.81 4.79
N GLN A 6 -4.41 6.26 5.15
CA GLN A 6 -3.48 6.88 4.21
C GLN A 6 -3.02 5.90 3.13
N ILE A 7 -2.68 4.66 3.51
CA ILE A 7 -2.28 3.61 2.57
C ILE A 7 -3.43 3.29 1.60
N ARG A 8 -4.67 3.15 2.09
CA ARG A 8 -5.83 2.91 1.22
C ARG A 8 -6.07 4.07 0.25
N LEU A 9 -5.87 5.31 0.69
CA LEU A 9 -5.96 6.49 -0.18
C LEU A 9 -4.92 6.46 -1.30
N ILE A 10 -3.65 6.23 -0.95
CA ILE A 10 -2.55 6.12 -1.92
C ILE A 10 -2.79 4.99 -2.92
N ALA A 11 -3.26 3.82 -2.44
CA ALA A 11 -3.60 2.70 -3.29
C ALA A 11 -4.76 3.05 -4.25
N ALA A 12 -5.79 3.71 -3.75
CA ALA A 12 -6.94 4.14 -4.55
C ALA A 12 -6.51 5.10 -5.67
N GLU A 13 -5.72 6.12 -5.34
CA GLU A 13 -5.16 7.08 -6.29
C GLU A 13 -4.28 6.40 -7.34
N THR A 14 -3.40 5.48 -6.91
CA THR A 14 -2.50 4.74 -7.81
C THR A 14 -3.27 3.83 -8.77
N MET A 15 -4.31 3.16 -8.29
CA MET A 15 -5.12 2.22 -9.09
C MET A 15 -6.22 2.93 -9.91
N GLY A 16 -6.44 4.23 -9.70
CA GLY A 16 -7.47 5.00 -10.39
C GLY A 16 -8.89 4.61 -10.00
N VAL A 17 -9.10 4.15 -8.76
CA VAL A 17 -10.41 3.72 -8.25
C VAL A 17 -10.83 4.55 -7.04
N PRO A 18 -12.13 4.64 -6.72
CA PRO A 18 -12.58 5.28 -5.49
C PRO A 18 -12.01 4.58 -4.25
N VAL A 19 -11.63 5.35 -3.21
CA VAL A 19 -11.13 4.78 -1.94
C VAL A 19 -12.15 3.86 -1.26
N SER A 20 -13.45 4.05 -1.50
CA SER A 20 -14.52 3.17 -1.01
C SER A 20 -14.49 1.77 -1.61
N GLU A 21 -13.80 1.56 -2.73
CA GLU A 21 -13.61 0.26 -3.39
C GLU A 21 -12.30 -0.43 -2.96
N VAL A 22 -11.47 0.26 -2.18
CA VAL A 22 -10.22 -0.30 -1.65
C VAL A 22 -10.46 -0.90 -0.27
N SER A 23 -10.31 -2.21 -0.20
CA SER A 23 -10.38 -3.03 1.01
C SER A 23 -9.06 -3.75 1.24
N ASP A 24 -8.94 -4.46 2.36
CA ASP A 24 -7.72 -5.21 2.68
C ASP A 24 -7.48 -6.36 1.68
N ASP A 25 -8.54 -6.90 1.07
CA ASP A 25 -8.45 -7.99 0.08
C ASP A 25 -8.18 -7.48 -1.34
N THR A 26 -8.18 -6.17 -1.56
CA THR A 26 -7.95 -5.56 -2.87
C THR A 26 -6.56 -5.95 -3.38
N GLN A 27 -6.54 -6.62 -4.53
CA GLN A 27 -5.32 -7.13 -5.15
C GLN A 27 -4.51 -5.98 -5.78
N ILE A 28 -3.19 -6.02 -5.58
CA ILE A 28 -2.23 -5.16 -6.26
C ILE A 28 -1.60 -6.00 -7.38
N THR A 29 -2.27 -6.06 -8.53
CA THR A 29 -1.91 -6.96 -9.63
C THR A 29 -0.74 -6.46 -10.48
N ASP A 30 -0.53 -5.14 -10.52
CA ASP A 30 0.57 -4.52 -11.27
C ASP A 30 1.74 -4.21 -10.32
N TRP A 31 2.91 -4.72 -10.65
CA TRP A 31 4.15 -4.46 -9.91
C TRP A 31 4.47 -2.96 -9.88
N ARG A 32 4.11 -2.21 -10.92
CA ARG A 32 4.31 -0.77 -10.99
C ARG A 32 3.44 -0.04 -9.97
N HIS A 33 2.21 -0.51 -9.73
CA HIS A 33 1.37 0.04 -8.68
C HIS A 33 2.00 -0.19 -7.31
N MET A 34 2.55 -1.38 -7.05
CA MET A 34 3.21 -1.65 -5.76
C MET A 34 4.42 -0.73 -5.54
N THR A 35 5.23 -0.47 -6.56
CA THR A 35 6.34 0.49 -6.45
C THR A 35 5.85 1.88 -6.09
N ILE A 36 4.85 2.40 -6.81
CA ILE A 36 4.29 3.74 -6.54
C ILE A 36 3.68 3.81 -5.14
N ILE A 37 2.85 2.82 -4.78
CA ILE A 37 2.24 2.75 -3.44
C ILE A 37 3.31 2.75 -2.37
N ASN A 38 4.40 1.99 -2.56
CA ASN A 38 5.47 1.92 -1.59
C ASN A 38 6.20 3.25 -1.42
N ASP A 39 6.59 3.88 -2.53
CA ASP A 39 7.33 5.14 -2.53
C ASP A 39 6.50 6.26 -1.89
N GLU A 40 5.24 6.42 -2.32
CA GLU A 40 4.31 7.40 -1.76
C GLU A 40 4.01 7.15 -0.29
N THR A 41 3.88 5.89 0.13
CA THR A 41 3.68 5.54 1.54
C THR A 41 4.92 5.88 2.38
N CYS A 42 6.12 5.56 1.89
CA CYS A 42 7.37 5.88 2.58
C CYS A 42 7.54 7.40 2.77
N ILE A 43 7.20 8.18 1.74
CA ILE A 43 7.21 9.64 1.80
C ILE A 43 6.16 10.15 2.80
N ALA A 44 4.91 9.71 2.67
CA ALA A 44 3.80 10.20 3.48
C ALA A 44 3.93 9.86 4.97
N LEU A 45 4.48 8.69 5.30
CA LEU A 45 4.61 8.20 6.67
C LEU A 45 6.01 8.41 7.27
N GLN A 46 6.97 8.93 6.48
CA GLN A 46 8.38 9.07 6.86
C GLN A 46 8.99 7.75 7.37
N ILE A 47 8.67 6.66 6.69
CA ILE A 47 9.19 5.31 6.96
C ILE A 47 10.06 4.84 5.80
N ASN A 48 10.76 3.72 6.01
CA ASN A 48 11.54 3.06 4.97
C ASN A 48 11.16 1.58 4.89
N ILE A 49 10.39 1.23 3.87
CA ILE A 49 10.03 -0.15 3.54
C ILE A 49 10.86 -0.56 2.33
N SER A 50 11.54 -1.70 2.41
CA SER A 50 12.35 -2.17 1.29
C SER A 50 11.45 -2.53 0.10
N ALA A 51 11.90 -2.19 -1.12
CA ALA A 51 11.18 -2.56 -2.34
C ALA A 51 10.99 -4.08 -2.47
N SER A 52 11.95 -4.87 -1.95
CA SER A 52 11.87 -6.33 -1.93
C SER A 52 10.75 -6.85 -1.03
N ASP A 53 10.52 -6.24 0.14
CA ASP A 53 9.45 -6.64 1.05
C ASP A 53 8.08 -6.22 0.51
N ALA A 54 8.01 -4.99 -0.03
CA ALA A 54 6.82 -4.46 -0.68
C ALA A 54 6.41 -5.32 -1.89
N ALA A 55 7.36 -5.77 -2.71
CA ALA A 55 7.10 -6.61 -3.88
C ALA A 55 6.50 -7.99 -3.54
N GLN A 56 6.60 -8.43 -2.29
CA GLN A 56 5.96 -9.65 -1.81
C GLN A 56 4.51 -9.45 -1.38
N CYS A 57 4.02 -8.22 -1.29
CA CYS A 57 2.62 -7.94 -0.97
C CYS A 57 1.75 -8.18 -2.21
N ARG A 58 0.64 -8.91 -2.04
CA ARG A 58 -0.32 -9.18 -3.13
C ARG A 58 -1.60 -8.39 -2.95
N THR A 59 -1.88 -7.98 -1.72
CA THR A 59 -3.04 -7.17 -1.36
C THR A 59 -2.65 -5.91 -0.62
N VAL A 60 -3.58 -4.95 -0.57
CA VAL A 60 -3.46 -3.77 0.28
C VAL A 60 -3.33 -4.18 1.76
N GLY A 61 -4.04 -5.23 2.19
CA GLY A 61 -3.95 -5.78 3.54
C GLY A 61 -2.56 -6.33 3.88
N ASP A 62 -1.92 -7.07 2.96
CA ASP A 62 -0.55 -7.54 3.13
C ASP A 62 0.42 -6.39 3.36
N TYR A 63 0.25 -5.30 2.58
CA TYR A 63 1.11 -4.13 2.68
C TYR A 63 0.87 -3.35 3.97
N ILE A 64 -0.39 -3.21 4.40
CA ILE A 64 -0.73 -2.64 5.71
C ILE A 64 -0.09 -3.47 6.84
N ALA A 65 -0.16 -4.80 6.77
CA ALA A 65 0.45 -5.68 7.76
C ALA A 65 1.98 -5.53 7.81
N LEU A 66 2.61 -5.40 6.63
CA LEU A 66 4.04 -5.11 6.50
C LEU A 66 4.41 -3.77 7.16
N VAL A 67 3.71 -2.68 6.84
CA VAL A 67 3.96 -1.35 7.43
C VAL A 67 3.78 -1.34 8.94
N ARG A 68 2.90 -2.19 9.47
CA ARG A 68 2.69 -2.34 10.92
C ARG A 68 3.73 -3.22 11.61
N GLY A 69 4.65 -3.84 10.88
CA GLY A 69 5.64 -4.79 11.43
C GLY A 69 5.02 -6.08 11.95
N LYS A 70 3.90 -6.53 11.37
CA LYS A 70 3.16 -7.74 11.78
C LYS A 70 3.33 -8.91 10.80
N ARG A 71 4.38 -8.89 9.97
CA ARG A 71 4.62 -9.84 8.90
C ARG A 71 5.84 -10.69 9.19
#